data_AF-A0A2S2QVP9-F1
#
_entry.id   AF-A0A2S2QVP9-F1
#
_cell.length_a   1.000
_cell.length_b   1.000
_cell.length_c   1.000
_cell.angle_alpha   90.00
_cell.angle_beta   90.00
_cell.angle_gamma   90.00
#
_symmetry.space_group_name_H-M   'P 1'
#
loop_
_entity.id
_entity.type
_entity.pdbx_description
1 polymer ?
#
loop_
_entity_poly.entity_id
_entity_poly.type
_entity_poly.pdbx_seq_one_letter_code
_entity_poly.pdbx_strand_id
1 'polypeptide(L)'
;MPKVAPKKRDLVMRYVRDFPNETFRSDSNILYCDACDKAVSTTQRFQVTQHIGTAIHIANKQRNTTTVQQFITSSSSNKSTFNSDLCTALIKADIPLRKIDNINFRQFLEKYISDKIPDSSTLRKNYLPDLYKNTLINIRKNISSGPIWVSMDETTDVEGRYVGNIIVGKLNSDYASKPYLLNTEVLEKCNHSTVARFVNDSLGILWPNGILHERVLLFISDAAPYMVKAGTALHVFYPKLVHVTCLAHAFHRVAETIRSEFSEVDFLISTIKKIFLKAPSRVNVFKENYPQIPLPPEPVITRWGTWLQAAAYYCDNFSVIEDVISKLETDAVSVENAKNLIKSTSLKNNLVYISSNTTFLANSITKLEAQNLSLADSLGIVSNTVKKLKEAPGEVGIKIKKKVEQVLSKNPGLKTIEAIANIHNGSNTQTSLQFSVAELGAFKFAPITSVDVERSFSRYKNILRPNRRRFTFDNLKKYMIVNCFVDEEVDSNSNE
;
A
#
# COMPACT_ATOMS: atom_id res chain seq x y z
N MET A 1 -0.80 49.33 -77.71
CA MET A 1 -0.09 48.23 -77.02
C MET A 1 -1.11 47.17 -76.62
N PRO A 2 -0.94 45.89 -76.99
CA PRO A 2 -1.85 44.83 -76.52
C PRO A 2 -1.67 44.68 -74.99
N LYS A 3 -2.76 44.69 -74.23
CA LYS A 3 -2.72 44.36 -72.79
C LYS A 3 -2.26 42.90 -72.67
N VAL A 4 -1.02 42.69 -72.25
CA VAL A 4 -0.50 41.36 -71.91
C VAL A 4 -1.41 40.78 -70.84
N ALA A 5 -2.07 39.65 -71.14
CA ALA A 5 -2.95 39.00 -70.19
C ALA A 5 -2.12 38.60 -68.94
N PRO A 6 -2.52 39.01 -67.73
CA PRO A 6 -1.77 38.67 -66.52
C PRO A 6 -1.71 37.15 -66.37
N LYS A 7 -0.53 36.62 -66.01
CA LYS A 7 -0.37 35.18 -65.77
C LYS A 7 -1.31 34.77 -64.65
N LYS A 8 -1.95 33.61 -64.77
CA LYS A 8 -2.94 33.08 -63.81
C LYS A 8 -2.43 33.12 -62.35
N ARG A 9 -1.13 32.88 -62.15
CA ARG A 9 -0.43 32.99 -60.87
C ARG A 9 -0.53 34.39 -60.24
N ASP A 10 -0.35 35.43 -61.03
CA ASP A 10 -0.38 36.82 -60.55
C ASP A 10 -1.81 37.23 -60.15
N LEU A 11 -2.82 36.73 -60.87
CA LEU A 11 -4.25 36.94 -60.54
C LEU A 11 -4.64 36.27 -59.22
N VAL A 12 -4.24 35.01 -59.00
CA VAL A 12 -4.54 34.28 -57.77
C VAL A 12 -3.91 34.97 -56.56
N MET A 13 -2.63 35.34 -56.66
CA MET A 13 -1.93 36.05 -55.58
C MET A 13 -2.55 37.44 -55.31
N ARG A 14 -3.02 38.12 -56.35
CA ARG A 14 -3.75 39.38 -56.20
C ARG A 14 -5.07 39.20 -55.47
N TYR A 15 -5.85 38.16 -55.74
CA TYR A 15 -7.13 37.94 -55.04
C TYR A 15 -6.97 37.56 -53.57
N VAL A 16 -5.92 36.80 -53.20
CA VAL A 16 -5.59 36.57 -51.78
C VAL A 16 -5.31 37.90 -51.06
N ARG A 17 -4.64 38.85 -51.73
CA ARG A 17 -4.32 40.17 -51.17
C ARG A 17 -5.52 41.12 -51.14
N ASP A 18 -6.35 41.09 -52.17
CA ASP A 18 -7.50 42.00 -52.32
C ASP A 18 -8.68 41.63 -51.39
N PHE A 19 -8.69 40.40 -50.85
CA PHE A 19 -9.72 39.90 -49.93
C PHE A 19 -9.10 39.32 -48.64
N PRO A 20 -8.41 40.14 -47.83
CA PRO A 20 -7.68 39.66 -46.65
C PRO A 20 -8.58 39.16 -45.51
N ASN A 21 -9.86 39.57 -45.53
CA ASN A 21 -10.86 39.20 -44.53
C ASN A 21 -11.60 37.88 -44.88
N GLU A 22 -11.17 37.20 -45.94
CA GLU A 22 -11.75 35.93 -46.41
C GLU A 22 -10.78 34.77 -46.18
N THR A 23 -11.32 33.55 -46.09
CA THR A 23 -10.55 32.31 -45.80
C THR A 23 -9.95 31.70 -47.07
N PHE A 24 -9.28 32.51 -47.89
CA PHE A 24 -8.66 32.03 -49.13
C PHE A 24 -7.20 31.60 -48.93
N ARG A 25 -6.85 30.43 -49.45
CA ARG A 25 -5.47 29.93 -49.60
C ARG A 25 -5.14 29.72 -51.08
N SER A 26 -3.85 29.69 -51.40
CA SER A 26 -3.36 29.52 -52.77
C SER A 26 -2.12 28.63 -52.82
N ASP A 27 -2.05 27.75 -53.81
CA ASP A 27 -0.89 26.95 -54.20
C ASP A 27 -0.11 27.56 -55.39
N SER A 28 -0.30 28.86 -55.62
CA SER A 28 0.17 29.64 -56.78
C SER A 28 -0.64 29.49 -58.08
N ASN A 29 -1.50 28.47 -58.24
CA ASN A 29 -2.28 28.26 -59.46
C ASN A 29 -3.79 28.18 -59.24
N ILE A 30 -4.22 27.85 -58.03
CA ILE A 30 -5.61 27.68 -57.63
C ILE A 30 -5.90 28.59 -56.44
N LEU A 31 -7.02 29.32 -56.49
CA LEU A 31 -7.58 29.99 -55.33
C LEU A 31 -8.55 29.03 -54.64
N TYR A 32 -8.28 28.66 -53.39
CA TYR A 32 -9.09 27.72 -52.63
C TYR A 32 -9.75 28.43 -51.45
N CYS A 33 -11.04 28.18 -51.21
CA CYS A 33 -11.73 28.68 -50.03
C CYS A 33 -11.77 27.61 -48.94
N ASP A 34 -11.15 27.88 -47.80
CA ASP A 34 -11.15 26.97 -46.65
C ASP A 34 -12.52 26.89 -45.97
N ALA A 35 -13.33 27.95 -46.03
CA ALA A 35 -14.69 27.90 -45.48
C ALA A 35 -15.63 27.01 -46.31
N CYS A 36 -15.44 26.94 -47.62
CA CYS A 36 -16.32 26.19 -48.52
C CYS A 36 -15.73 24.86 -49.01
N ASP A 37 -14.48 24.55 -48.62
CA ASP A 37 -13.69 23.42 -49.07
C ASP A 37 -13.76 23.20 -50.60
N LYS A 38 -13.56 24.28 -51.37
CA LYS A 38 -13.61 24.23 -52.85
C LYS A 38 -12.71 25.25 -53.54
N ALA A 39 -12.30 24.89 -54.75
CA ALA A 39 -11.61 25.79 -55.67
C ALA A 39 -12.56 26.87 -56.19
N VAL A 40 -12.09 28.11 -56.22
CA VAL A 40 -12.82 29.28 -56.71
C VAL A 40 -12.22 29.72 -58.04
N SER A 41 -13.08 29.92 -59.04
CA SER A 41 -12.63 30.36 -60.37
C SER A 41 -12.06 31.78 -60.30
N THR A 42 -10.85 31.95 -60.85
CA THR A 42 -10.10 33.23 -60.86
C THR A 42 -10.06 33.90 -62.23
N THR A 43 -10.84 33.40 -63.20
CA THR A 43 -10.90 33.94 -64.56
C THR A 43 -11.38 35.39 -64.58
N GLN A 44 -12.33 35.74 -63.70
CA GLN A 44 -12.81 37.11 -63.52
C GLN A 44 -13.03 37.41 -62.04
N ARG A 45 -12.71 38.65 -61.61
CA ARG A 45 -12.89 39.10 -60.21
C ARG A 45 -14.31 38.88 -59.70
N PHE A 46 -15.30 39.07 -60.56
CA PHE A 46 -16.71 38.89 -60.23
C PHE A 46 -17.02 37.49 -59.68
N GLN A 47 -16.35 36.44 -60.18
CA GLN A 47 -16.58 35.06 -59.71
C GLN A 47 -16.12 34.85 -58.27
N VAL A 48 -15.04 35.54 -57.86
CA VAL A 48 -14.56 35.54 -56.47
C VAL A 48 -15.53 36.30 -55.58
N THR A 49 -15.99 37.48 -56.01
CA THR A 49 -17.00 38.27 -55.26
C THR A 49 -18.33 37.52 -55.13
N GLN A 50 -18.77 36.84 -56.19
CA GLN A 50 -19.99 36.03 -56.19
C GLN A 50 -19.88 34.86 -55.21
N HIS A 51 -18.72 34.19 -55.17
CA HIS A 51 -18.46 33.13 -54.21
C HIS A 51 -18.60 33.62 -52.75
N ILE A 52 -17.99 34.78 -52.44
CA ILE A 52 -18.07 35.41 -51.11
C ILE A 52 -19.53 35.73 -50.74
N GLY A 53 -20.34 36.16 -51.72
CA GLY A 53 -21.76 36.47 -51.54
C GLY A 53 -22.69 35.25 -51.42
N THR A 54 -22.20 34.02 -51.56
CA THR A 54 -23.08 32.84 -51.45
C THR A 54 -23.52 32.59 -50.01
N ALA A 55 -24.78 32.17 -49.82
CA ALA A 55 -25.32 31.84 -48.50
C ALA A 55 -24.50 30.76 -47.77
N ILE A 56 -23.92 29.81 -48.52
CA ILE A 56 -23.04 28.76 -48.01
C ILE A 56 -21.75 29.36 -47.43
N HIS A 57 -21.10 30.27 -48.16
CA HIS A 57 -19.87 30.92 -47.70
C HIS A 57 -20.10 31.75 -46.44
N ILE A 58 -21.17 32.55 -46.42
CA ILE A 58 -21.53 33.39 -45.27
C ILE A 58 -21.79 32.52 -44.03
N ALA A 59 -22.52 31.40 -44.16
CA ALA A 59 -22.79 30.49 -43.07
C ALA A 59 -21.53 29.78 -42.55
N ASN A 60 -20.65 29.31 -43.45
CA ASN A 60 -19.44 28.61 -43.05
C ASN A 60 -18.38 29.54 -42.44
N LYS A 61 -18.30 30.78 -42.92
CA LYS A 61 -17.43 31.83 -42.35
C LYS A 61 -17.83 32.14 -40.90
N GLN A 62 -19.12 32.18 -40.60
CA GLN A 62 -19.63 32.37 -39.23
C GLN A 62 -19.39 31.15 -38.32
N ARG A 63 -19.38 29.92 -38.87
CA ARG A 63 -19.07 28.70 -38.10
C ARG A 63 -17.57 28.55 -37.75
N ASN A 64 -16.68 28.99 -38.64
CA ASN A 64 -15.23 28.90 -38.42
C ASN A 64 -14.71 29.91 -37.38
N THR A 65 -15.42 30.99 -37.07
CA THR A 65 -15.08 31.88 -35.94
C THR A 65 -15.52 31.34 -34.58
N THR A 66 -16.47 30.39 -34.55
CA THR A 66 -17.01 29.80 -33.30
C THR A 66 -16.49 28.39 -32.99
N THR A 67 -15.71 27.78 -33.88
CA THR A 67 -15.26 26.38 -33.72
C THR A 67 -13.76 26.24 -33.97
N VAL A 68 -12.95 26.65 -32.99
CA VAL A 68 -11.57 26.18 -32.91
C VAL A 68 -11.61 24.76 -32.34
N GLN A 69 -11.79 23.77 -33.22
CA GLN A 69 -11.52 22.38 -32.88
C GLN A 69 -9.99 22.20 -32.89
N GLN A 70 -9.37 22.36 -31.73
CA GLN A 70 -7.95 22.03 -31.54
C GLN A 70 -7.77 20.52 -31.75
N PHE A 71 -7.20 20.16 -32.89
CA PHE A 71 -6.50 18.89 -33.04
C PHE A 71 -5.33 18.92 -32.03
N ILE A 72 -5.39 18.05 -31.03
CA ILE A 72 -4.41 17.97 -29.95
C ILE A 72 -3.09 17.46 -30.55
N THR A 73 -2.21 18.37 -30.97
CA THR A 73 -0.78 18.14 -30.84
C THR A 73 -0.44 18.25 -29.36
N SER A 74 0.28 17.26 -28.85
CA SER A 74 0.74 17.17 -27.47
C SER A 74 1.68 18.33 -27.13
N SER A 75 1.10 19.48 -26.82
CA SER A 75 1.73 20.54 -26.04
C SER A 75 1.50 20.22 -24.57
N SER A 76 2.53 20.39 -23.76
CA SER A 76 2.51 20.30 -22.30
C SER A 76 1.31 21.07 -21.75
N SER A 77 0.24 20.36 -21.41
CA SER A 77 -0.95 20.95 -20.82
C SER A 77 -0.54 21.61 -19.51
N ASN A 78 -0.76 22.92 -19.36
CA ASN A 78 -0.76 23.57 -18.05
C ASN A 78 -1.93 22.96 -17.25
N LYS A 79 -1.67 21.82 -16.59
CA LYS A 79 -2.66 21.13 -15.77
C LYS A 79 -2.99 22.04 -14.59
N SER A 80 -4.29 22.22 -14.34
CA SER A 80 -4.76 23.01 -13.20
C SER A 80 -4.15 22.49 -11.90
N THR A 81 -3.45 23.38 -11.18
CA THR A 81 -2.90 23.13 -9.84
C THR A 81 -4.02 22.76 -8.88
N PHE A 82 -5.14 23.51 -8.91
CA PHE A 82 -6.33 23.21 -8.13
C PHE A 82 -6.83 21.76 -8.31
N ASN A 83 -6.93 21.28 -9.55
CA ASN A 83 -7.39 19.92 -9.81
C ASN A 83 -6.39 18.86 -9.32
N SER A 84 -5.09 19.16 -9.39
CA SER A 84 -4.03 18.30 -8.85
C SER A 84 -4.12 18.23 -7.32
N ASP A 85 -4.31 19.37 -6.66
CA ASP A 85 -4.42 19.47 -5.20
C ASP A 85 -5.70 18.80 -4.70
N LEU A 86 -6.82 19.03 -5.39
CA LEU A 86 -8.09 18.35 -5.10
C LEU A 86 -7.95 16.83 -5.24
N CYS A 87 -7.32 16.34 -6.32
CA CYS A 87 -7.08 14.91 -6.51
C CYS A 87 -6.20 14.34 -5.39
N THR A 88 -5.13 15.06 -5.03
CA THR A 88 -4.24 14.70 -3.92
C THR A 88 -5.00 14.62 -2.60
N ALA A 89 -5.75 15.66 -2.24
CA ALA A 89 -6.53 15.72 -1.01
C ALA A 89 -7.52 14.55 -0.90
N LEU A 90 -8.28 14.27 -1.97
CA LEU A 90 -9.21 13.15 -2.00
C LEU A 90 -8.51 11.80 -1.82
N ILE A 91 -7.38 11.57 -2.52
CA ILE A 91 -6.64 10.31 -2.41
C ILE A 91 -6.04 10.15 -1.01
N LYS A 92 -5.38 11.19 -0.47
CA LYS A 92 -4.75 11.15 0.86
C LYS A 92 -5.77 10.96 1.98
N ALA A 93 -6.95 11.56 1.87
CA ALA A 93 -8.05 11.41 2.83
C ALA A 93 -8.86 10.11 2.66
N ASP A 94 -8.44 9.20 1.76
CA ASP A 94 -9.19 7.99 1.40
C ASP A 94 -10.62 8.25 0.89
N ILE A 95 -10.86 9.41 0.26
CA ILE A 95 -12.15 9.78 -0.32
C ILE A 95 -12.19 9.30 -1.78
N PRO A 96 -13.16 8.45 -2.15
CA PRO A 96 -13.24 7.95 -3.52
C PRO A 96 -13.48 9.10 -4.51
N LEU A 97 -12.71 9.14 -5.60
CA LEU A 97 -12.86 10.16 -6.64
C LEU A 97 -14.28 10.24 -7.22
N ARG A 98 -15.11 9.20 -7.14
CA ARG A 98 -16.52 9.28 -7.59
C ARG A 98 -17.37 10.23 -6.73
N LYS A 99 -16.93 10.60 -5.52
CA LYS A 99 -17.72 11.46 -4.61
C LYS A 99 -17.93 12.87 -5.16
N ILE A 100 -16.99 13.41 -5.94
CA ILE A 100 -17.14 14.69 -6.67
C ILE A 100 -18.17 14.64 -7.82
N ASP A 101 -18.67 13.45 -8.19
CA ASP A 101 -19.78 13.35 -9.15
C ASP A 101 -21.16 13.43 -8.48
N ASN A 102 -21.22 13.46 -7.15
CA ASN A 102 -22.48 13.71 -6.45
C ASN A 102 -22.90 15.18 -6.66
N ILE A 103 -24.13 15.39 -7.15
CA ILE A 103 -24.64 16.72 -7.53
C ILE A 103 -24.58 17.71 -6.36
N ASN A 104 -25.05 17.31 -5.17
CA ASN A 104 -25.07 18.20 -4.01
C ASN A 104 -23.66 18.55 -3.54
N PHE A 105 -22.75 17.56 -3.50
CA PHE A 105 -21.36 17.80 -3.11
C PHE A 105 -20.62 18.69 -4.11
N ARG A 106 -20.83 18.45 -5.42
CA ARG A 106 -20.27 19.29 -6.48
C ARG A 106 -20.78 20.73 -6.38
N GLN A 107 -22.09 20.92 -6.31
CA GLN A 107 -22.70 22.25 -6.20
C GLN A 107 -22.24 22.99 -4.94
N PHE A 108 -22.08 22.28 -3.82
CA PHE A 108 -21.51 22.85 -2.60
C PHE A 108 -20.09 23.37 -2.86
N LEU A 109 -19.21 22.56 -3.44
CA LEU A 109 -17.83 22.97 -3.73
C LEU A 109 -17.79 24.14 -4.72
N GLU A 110 -18.55 24.08 -5.83
CA GLU A 110 -18.62 25.14 -6.84
C GLU A 110 -19.14 26.46 -6.27
N LYS A 111 -20.10 26.41 -5.34
CA LYS A 111 -20.65 27.60 -4.67
C LYS A 111 -19.60 28.37 -3.86
N TYR A 112 -18.69 27.67 -3.19
CA TYR A 112 -17.74 28.30 -2.26
C TYR A 112 -16.33 28.49 -2.85
N ILE A 113 -15.93 27.70 -3.85
CA ILE A 113 -14.57 27.72 -4.40
C ILE A 113 -14.47 28.64 -5.63
N SER A 114 -15.59 29.05 -6.24
CA SER A 114 -15.64 29.85 -7.48
C SER A 114 -14.90 29.24 -8.69
N ASP A 115 -14.45 28.00 -8.58
CA ASP A 115 -13.89 27.19 -9.66
C ASP A 115 -14.82 26.04 -10.03
N LYS A 116 -14.76 25.65 -11.30
CA LYS A 116 -15.48 24.48 -11.81
C LYS A 116 -14.82 23.20 -11.31
N ILE A 117 -15.61 22.31 -10.73
CA ILE A 117 -15.10 21.04 -10.19
C ILE A 117 -14.99 20.01 -11.32
N PRO A 118 -13.82 19.36 -11.49
CA PRO A 118 -13.65 18.32 -12.50
C PRO A 118 -14.50 17.10 -12.16
N ASP A 119 -14.87 16.32 -13.18
CA ASP A 119 -15.49 15.01 -12.94
C ASP A 119 -14.45 13.96 -12.52
N SER A 120 -14.94 12.85 -11.94
CA SER A 120 -14.07 11.79 -11.44
C SER A 120 -13.24 11.09 -12.53
N SER A 121 -13.71 11.07 -13.78
CA SER A 121 -12.96 10.53 -14.91
C SER A 121 -11.80 11.45 -15.27
N THR A 122 -12.01 12.76 -15.26
CA THR A 122 -10.96 13.76 -15.47
C THR A 122 -9.86 13.61 -14.43
N LEU A 123 -10.19 13.56 -13.12
CA LEU A 123 -9.18 13.34 -12.07
C LEU A 123 -8.44 12.00 -12.24
N ARG A 124 -9.16 10.92 -12.51
CA ARG A 124 -8.58 9.58 -12.63
C ARG A 124 -7.67 9.42 -13.85
N LYS A 125 -8.05 9.97 -15.01
CA LYS A 125 -7.28 9.79 -16.25
C LYS A 125 -6.12 10.75 -16.37
N ASN A 126 -6.29 12.00 -15.92
CA ASN A 126 -5.33 13.06 -16.21
C ASN A 126 -4.44 13.42 -15.02
N TYR A 127 -4.90 13.22 -13.77
CA TYR A 127 -4.19 13.68 -12.58
C TYR A 127 -3.61 12.53 -11.75
N LEU A 128 -4.36 11.44 -11.53
CA LEU A 128 -3.85 10.28 -10.78
C LEU A 128 -2.54 9.69 -11.36
N PRO A 129 -2.36 9.53 -12.69
CA PRO A 129 -1.09 9.03 -13.23
C PRO A 129 0.09 9.95 -12.98
N ASP A 130 -0.13 11.27 -12.96
CA ASP A 130 0.92 12.25 -12.69
C ASP A 130 1.28 12.26 -11.20
N LEU A 131 0.28 12.22 -10.32
CA LEU A 131 0.49 12.07 -8.88
C LEU A 131 1.28 10.80 -8.57
N TYR A 132 0.97 9.69 -9.24
CA TYR A 132 1.72 8.45 -9.12
C TYR A 132 3.19 8.62 -9.55
N LYS A 133 3.43 9.21 -10.73
CA LYS A 133 4.80 9.48 -11.21
C LYS A 133 5.57 10.38 -10.25
N ASN A 134 4.97 11.46 -9.78
CA ASN A 134 5.56 12.39 -8.83
C ASN A 134 5.86 11.69 -7.49
N THR A 135 4.94 10.85 -7.02
CA THR A 135 5.16 10.02 -5.82
C THR A 135 6.38 9.11 -5.98
N LEU A 136 6.53 8.43 -7.13
CA LEU A 136 7.72 7.62 -7.39
C LEU A 136 9.01 8.45 -7.45
N ILE A 137 8.96 9.67 -8.00
CA ILE A 137 10.10 10.60 -8.00
C ILE A 137 10.48 10.95 -6.55
N ASN A 138 9.51 11.24 -5.69
CA ASN A 138 9.78 11.56 -4.28
C ASN A 138 10.32 10.35 -3.52
N ILE A 139 9.78 9.15 -3.73
CA ILE A 139 10.34 7.91 -3.14
C ILE A 139 11.81 7.75 -3.56
N ARG A 140 12.13 7.93 -4.84
CA ARG A 140 13.51 7.85 -5.35
C ARG A 140 14.41 8.91 -4.72
N LYS A 141 13.92 10.14 -4.56
CA LYS A 141 14.65 11.24 -3.90
C LYS A 141 14.97 10.88 -2.45
N ASN A 142 14.01 10.32 -1.71
CA ASN A 142 14.16 9.99 -0.29
C ASN A 142 15.07 8.76 -0.07
N ILE A 143 14.99 7.75 -0.95
CA ILE A 143 15.93 6.62 -0.95
C ILE A 143 17.34 7.07 -1.33
N SER A 144 17.43 8.01 -2.27
CA SER A 144 18.66 8.58 -2.82
C SER A 144 19.66 7.52 -3.32
N SER A 145 20.94 7.65 -2.98
CA SER A 145 22.02 6.78 -3.47
C SER A 145 22.43 5.68 -2.50
N GLY A 146 21.79 5.59 -1.33
CA GLY A 146 22.19 4.65 -0.28
C GLY A 146 21.82 3.19 -0.57
N PRO A 147 22.37 2.25 0.21
CA PRO A 147 21.89 0.88 0.22
C PRO A 147 20.44 0.81 0.70
N ILE A 148 19.71 -0.22 0.29
CA ILE A 148 18.30 -0.40 0.59
C ILE A 148 18.01 -1.76 1.23
N TRP A 149 16.88 -1.79 1.94
CA TRP A 149 16.19 -3.00 2.32
C TRP A 149 14.84 -3.07 1.59
N VAL A 150 14.38 -4.29 1.35
CA VAL A 150 13.14 -4.60 0.63
C VAL A 150 12.34 -5.57 1.46
N SER A 151 11.04 -5.34 1.60
CA SER A 151 10.12 -6.28 2.23
C SER A 151 8.99 -6.64 1.28
N MET A 152 8.70 -7.92 1.16
CA MET A 152 7.64 -8.44 0.29
C MET A 152 6.78 -9.43 1.04
N ASP A 153 5.48 -9.32 0.80
CA ASP A 153 4.51 -10.30 1.24
C ASP A 153 3.33 -10.29 0.25
N GLU A 154 2.48 -11.31 0.33
CA GLU A 154 1.25 -11.38 -0.45
C GLU A 154 0.01 -11.60 0.41
N THR A 155 -1.13 -11.26 -0.18
CA THR A 155 -2.43 -11.56 0.42
C THR A 155 -3.41 -12.01 -0.65
N THR A 156 -4.49 -12.66 -0.23
CA THR A 156 -5.65 -12.90 -1.09
C THR A 156 -6.69 -11.84 -0.78
N ASP A 157 -7.10 -11.06 -1.80
CA ASP A 157 -8.06 -9.99 -1.60
C ASP A 157 -9.52 -10.47 -1.63
N VAL A 158 -10.45 -9.53 -1.41
CA VAL A 158 -11.90 -9.80 -1.37
C VAL A 158 -12.51 -10.21 -2.73
N GLU A 159 -11.74 -10.10 -3.82
CA GLU A 159 -12.10 -10.56 -5.16
C GLU A 159 -11.38 -11.87 -5.53
N GLY A 160 -10.65 -12.47 -4.59
CA GLY A 160 -9.92 -13.72 -4.80
C GLY A 160 -8.60 -13.56 -5.56
N ARG A 161 -8.10 -12.33 -5.74
CA ARG A 161 -6.82 -12.08 -6.40
C ARG A 161 -5.68 -12.28 -5.42
N TYR A 162 -4.59 -12.90 -5.88
CA TYR A 162 -3.31 -12.86 -5.17
C TYR A 162 -2.65 -11.51 -5.41
N VAL A 163 -2.43 -10.73 -4.36
CA VAL A 163 -1.87 -9.38 -4.45
C VAL A 163 -0.57 -9.33 -3.68
N GLY A 164 0.52 -8.99 -4.36
CA GLY A 164 1.83 -8.77 -3.77
C GLY A 164 2.08 -7.29 -3.53
N ASN A 165 2.66 -6.97 -2.37
CA ASN A 165 3.13 -5.61 -2.06
C ASN A 165 4.65 -5.61 -1.83
N ILE A 166 5.32 -4.57 -2.35
CA ILE A 166 6.75 -4.33 -2.13
C ILE A 166 6.91 -3.04 -1.35
N ILE A 167 7.51 -3.17 -0.17
CA ILE A 167 8.00 -2.05 0.63
C ILE A 167 9.49 -1.91 0.40
N VAL A 168 9.96 -0.68 0.26
CA VAL A 168 11.38 -0.34 0.18
C VAL A 168 11.73 0.70 1.24
N GLY A 169 12.92 0.60 1.82
CA GLY A 169 13.48 1.62 2.68
C GLY A 169 14.99 1.72 2.52
N LYS A 170 15.54 2.84 2.94
CA LYS A 170 16.98 3.11 2.90
C LYS A 170 17.66 2.54 4.15
N LEU A 171 18.79 1.87 3.99
CA LEU A 171 19.66 1.53 5.12
C LEU A 171 20.50 2.76 5.47
N ASN A 172 20.52 3.13 6.76
CA ASN A 172 21.17 4.34 7.26
C ASN A 172 21.73 4.13 8.67
N SER A 173 22.82 4.82 9.00
CA SER A 173 23.55 4.72 10.28
C SER A 173 23.03 5.65 11.37
N ASP A 174 22.24 6.66 11.03
CA ASP A 174 21.92 7.76 11.93
C ASP A 174 20.45 7.72 12.36
N TYR A 175 19.56 7.27 11.47
CA TYR A 175 18.12 7.15 11.74
C TYR A 175 17.50 5.95 11.04
N ALA A 176 16.36 5.51 11.56
CA ALA A 176 15.50 4.55 10.86
C ALA A 176 14.79 5.25 9.69
N SER A 177 15.00 4.76 8.48
CA SER A 177 14.37 5.36 7.30
C SER A 177 12.89 5.04 7.24
N LYS A 178 12.13 5.97 6.65
CA LYS A 178 10.71 5.78 6.39
C LYS A 178 10.52 4.69 5.31
N PRO A 179 9.67 3.68 5.56
CA PRO A 179 9.33 2.68 4.56
C PRO A 179 8.34 3.24 3.54
N TYR A 180 8.51 2.87 2.26
CA TYR A 180 7.64 3.29 1.17
C TYR A 180 7.07 2.09 0.42
N LEU A 181 5.75 2.12 0.16
CA LEU A 181 5.14 1.19 -0.78
C LEU A 181 5.57 1.55 -2.19
N LEU A 182 6.41 0.71 -2.79
CA LEU A 182 6.99 0.90 -4.12
C LEU A 182 6.10 0.31 -5.21
N ASN A 183 5.53 -0.87 -4.95
CA ASN A 183 4.70 -1.57 -5.91
C ASN A 183 3.60 -2.40 -5.24
N THR A 184 2.47 -2.52 -5.94
CA THR A 184 1.34 -3.40 -5.62
C THR A 184 0.91 -4.04 -6.94
N GLU A 185 0.93 -5.37 -7.04
CA GLU A 185 0.60 -6.08 -8.28
C GLU A 185 -0.23 -7.35 -8.04
N VAL A 186 -1.07 -7.70 -9.02
CA VAL A 186 -1.72 -9.02 -9.02
C VAL A 186 -0.69 -10.06 -9.45
N LEU A 187 -0.52 -11.09 -8.63
CA LEU A 187 0.32 -12.23 -8.93
C LEU A 187 -0.52 -13.33 -9.60
N GLU A 188 0.00 -13.92 -10.68
CA GLU A 188 -0.67 -15.03 -11.36
C GLU A 188 -0.82 -16.26 -10.44
N LYS A 189 0.16 -16.48 -9.55
CA LYS A 189 0.23 -17.59 -8.60
C LYS A 189 1.23 -17.27 -7.49
N CYS A 190 0.99 -17.82 -6.29
CA CYS A 190 1.92 -17.72 -5.16
C CYS A 190 2.96 -18.84 -5.23
N ASN A 191 4.05 -18.60 -5.97
CA ASN A 191 5.19 -19.51 -6.00
C ASN A 191 6.52 -18.74 -6.08
N HIS A 192 7.62 -19.45 -5.83
CA HIS A 192 8.93 -18.81 -5.70
C HIS A 192 9.39 -18.04 -6.94
N SER A 193 9.09 -18.54 -8.15
CA SER A 193 9.47 -17.90 -9.41
C SER A 193 8.68 -16.61 -9.66
N THR A 194 7.37 -16.63 -9.38
CA THR A 194 6.52 -15.45 -9.56
C THR A 194 6.88 -14.38 -8.55
N VAL A 195 7.15 -14.76 -7.30
CA VAL A 195 7.63 -13.85 -6.26
C VAL A 195 8.97 -13.22 -6.62
N ALA A 196 9.97 -14.03 -7.00
CA ALA A 196 11.29 -13.52 -7.36
C ALA A 196 11.23 -12.55 -8.55
N ARG A 197 10.46 -12.91 -9.60
CA ARG A 197 10.18 -12.02 -10.73
C ARG A 197 9.53 -10.72 -10.28
N PHE A 198 8.49 -10.81 -9.45
CA PHE A 198 7.78 -9.63 -8.95
C PHE A 198 8.70 -8.68 -8.15
N VAL A 199 9.57 -9.21 -7.28
CA VAL A 199 10.55 -8.40 -6.54
C VAL A 199 11.51 -7.72 -7.52
N ASN A 200 12.07 -8.47 -8.47
CA ASN A 200 13.01 -7.94 -9.47
C ASN A 200 12.37 -6.82 -10.32
N ASP A 201 11.17 -7.06 -10.86
CA ASP A 201 10.45 -6.09 -11.69
C ASP A 201 10.10 -4.82 -10.89
N SER A 202 9.74 -4.99 -9.62
CA SER A 202 9.44 -3.88 -8.72
C SER A 202 10.67 -3.02 -8.43
N LEU A 203 11.84 -3.63 -8.26
CA LEU A 203 13.10 -2.90 -8.06
C LEU A 203 13.51 -2.12 -9.32
N GLY A 204 13.12 -2.58 -10.51
CA GLY A 204 13.23 -1.80 -11.75
C GLY A 204 12.46 -0.47 -11.72
N ILE A 205 11.38 -0.38 -10.94
CA ILE A 205 10.63 0.89 -10.77
C ILE A 205 11.47 1.91 -10.01
N LEU A 206 12.35 1.49 -9.10
CA LEU A 206 13.17 2.42 -8.32
C LEU A 206 14.25 3.08 -9.18
N TRP A 207 14.83 2.35 -10.14
CA TRP A 207 15.92 2.85 -10.97
C TRP A 207 15.58 2.78 -12.47
N PRO A 208 15.15 3.89 -13.09
CA PRO A 208 14.70 3.90 -14.48
C PRO A 208 15.82 3.59 -15.49
N ASN A 209 17.09 3.73 -15.10
CA ASN A 209 18.26 3.48 -15.94
C ASN A 209 18.88 2.08 -15.71
N GLY A 210 18.17 1.19 -15.03
CA GLY A 210 18.65 -0.16 -14.70
C GLY A 210 18.81 -0.38 -13.20
N ILE A 211 18.58 -1.61 -12.77
CA ILE A 211 18.59 -2.01 -11.36
C ILE A 211 20.01 -1.91 -10.80
N LEU A 212 20.16 -1.25 -9.64
CA LEU A 212 21.44 -1.17 -8.95
C LEU A 212 21.59 -2.36 -7.99
N HIS A 213 21.94 -3.51 -8.54
CA HIS A 213 21.98 -4.80 -7.83
C HIS A 213 22.79 -4.77 -6.53
N GLU A 214 23.96 -4.13 -6.54
CA GLU A 214 24.86 -4.02 -5.38
C GLU A 214 24.27 -3.20 -4.21
N ARG A 215 23.20 -2.44 -4.43
CA ARG A 215 22.57 -1.63 -3.38
C ARG A 215 21.47 -2.36 -2.61
N VAL A 216 21.05 -3.53 -3.07
CA VAL A 216 19.99 -4.31 -2.41
C VAL A 216 20.64 -5.25 -1.41
N LEU A 217 20.70 -4.83 -0.14
CA LEU A 217 21.46 -5.57 0.88
C LEU A 217 20.59 -6.46 1.75
N LEU A 218 19.31 -6.16 1.89
CA LEU A 218 18.42 -6.87 2.80
C LEU A 218 17.07 -7.14 2.14
N PHE A 219 16.64 -8.40 2.18
CA PHE A 219 15.29 -8.82 1.80
C PHE A 219 14.58 -9.41 3.01
N ILE A 220 13.35 -8.98 3.26
CA ILE A 220 12.51 -9.44 4.37
C ILE A 220 11.22 -10.03 3.79
N SER A 221 10.86 -11.22 4.24
CA SER A 221 9.61 -11.87 3.84
C SER A 221 9.03 -12.69 4.99
N ASP A 222 7.90 -13.34 4.76
CA ASP A 222 7.45 -14.42 5.63
C ASP A 222 8.40 -15.64 5.57
N ALA A 223 8.10 -16.68 6.37
CA ALA A 223 8.88 -17.91 6.43
C ALA A 223 8.28 -19.06 5.60
N ALA A 224 7.40 -18.78 4.64
CA ALA A 224 6.83 -19.80 3.77
C ALA A 224 7.93 -20.43 2.89
N PRO A 225 7.87 -21.74 2.61
CA PRO A 225 8.92 -22.41 1.84
C PRO A 225 9.20 -21.79 0.47
N TYR A 226 8.18 -21.28 -0.22
CA TYR A 226 8.37 -20.60 -1.51
C TYR A 226 8.99 -19.22 -1.38
N MET A 227 8.77 -18.49 -0.28
CA MET A 227 9.45 -17.21 -0.01
C MET A 227 10.93 -17.42 0.25
N VAL A 228 11.28 -18.44 1.06
CA VAL A 228 12.68 -18.83 1.30
C VAL A 228 13.36 -19.20 -0.02
N LYS A 229 12.68 -20.00 -0.85
CA LYS A 229 13.19 -20.36 -2.18
C LYS A 229 13.28 -19.16 -3.12
N ALA A 230 12.38 -18.17 -3.00
CA ALA A 230 12.46 -16.92 -3.77
C ALA A 230 13.65 -16.07 -3.33
N GLY A 231 13.89 -15.93 -2.03
CA GLY A 231 15.08 -15.26 -1.48
C GLY A 231 16.37 -15.90 -1.97
N THR A 232 16.45 -17.23 -2.00
CA THR A 232 17.59 -17.95 -2.59
C THR A 232 17.76 -17.65 -4.09
N ALA A 233 16.67 -17.60 -4.85
CA ALA A 233 16.73 -17.26 -6.27
C ALA A 233 17.16 -15.80 -6.51
N LEU A 234 16.71 -14.87 -5.67
CA LEU A 234 17.08 -13.46 -5.73
C LEU A 234 18.57 -13.24 -5.43
N HIS A 235 19.17 -14.04 -4.55
CA HIS A 235 20.61 -13.94 -4.25
C HIS A 235 21.50 -14.10 -5.49
N VAL A 236 21.05 -14.82 -6.53
CA VAL A 236 21.76 -14.93 -7.82
C VAL A 236 21.86 -13.58 -8.53
N PHE A 237 20.84 -12.74 -8.43
CA PHE A 237 20.80 -11.40 -9.04
C PHE A 237 21.33 -10.31 -8.11
N TYR A 238 21.32 -10.55 -6.80
CA TYR A 238 21.70 -9.60 -5.78
C TYR A 238 22.72 -10.28 -4.83
N PRO A 239 24.01 -10.29 -5.19
CA PRO A 239 25.01 -11.13 -4.50
C PRO A 239 25.24 -10.73 -3.03
N LYS A 240 25.02 -9.45 -2.69
CA LYS A 240 25.10 -8.95 -1.30
C LYS A 240 23.80 -9.11 -0.49
N LEU A 241 22.76 -9.69 -1.09
CA LEU A 241 21.45 -9.78 -0.46
C LEU A 241 21.45 -10.77 0.70
N VAL A 242 21.13 -10.28 1.89
CA VAL A 242 20.80 -11.10 3.05
C VAL A 242 19.29 -11.26 3.11
N HIS A 243 18.81 -12.50 3.03
CA HIS A 243 17.39 -12.80 3.19
C HIS A 243 17.06 -13.12 4.65
N VAL A 244 16.14 -12.39 5.25
CA VAL A 244 15.67 -12.59 6.63
C VAL A 244 14.18 -12.88 6.61
N THR A 245 13.74 -13.92 7.31
CA THR A 245 12.30 -14.14 7.52
C THR A 245 11.82 -13.34 8.74
N CYS A 246 10.61 -12.79 8.68
CA CYS A 246 10.05 -11.93 9.71
C CYS A 246 10.06 -12.60 11.10
N LEU A 247 10.74 -11.97 12.08
CA LEU A 247 10.86 -12.51 13.43
C LEU A 247 9.59 -12.36 14.27
N ALA A 248 8.77 -11.34 14.01
CA ALA A 248 7.45 -11.21 14.63
C ALA A 248 6.53 -12.38 14.19
N HIS A 249 6.56 -12.73 12.90
CA HIS A 249 5.92 -13.94 12.39
C HIS A 249 6.47 -15.23 13.01
N ALA A 250 7.79 -15.33 13.21
CA ALA A 250 8.40 -16.47 13.86
C ALA A 250 7.86 -16.68 15.29
N PHE A 251 7.75 -15.60 16.08
CA PHE A 251 7.15 -15.63 17.41
C PHE A 251 5.65 -15.88 17.40
N HIS A 252 4.93 -15.35 16.41
CA HIS A 252 3.52 -15.69 16.24
C HIS A 252 3.31 -17.20 16.02
N ARG A 253 4.19 -17.86 15.25
CA ARG A 253 4.15 -19.33 15.07
C ARG A 253 4.43 -20.11 16.36
N VAL A 254 5.20 -19.53 17.29
CA VAL A 254 5.38 -20.08 18.64
C VAL A 254 4.09 -19.92 19.44
N ALA A 255 3.45 -18.74 19.38
CA ALA A 255 2.13 -18.52 20.00
C ALA A 255 1.06 -19.50 19.48
N GLU A 256 1.03 -19.79 18.18
CA GLU A 256 0.12 -20.80 17.62
C GLU A 256 0.42 -22.22 18.14
N THR A 257 1.70 -22.54 18.37
CA THR A 257 2.06 -23.83 18.98
C THR A 257 1.59 -23.88 20.43
N ILE A 258 1.77 -22.80 21.20
CA ILE A 258 1.24 -22.70 22.57
C ILE A 258 -0.28 -22.90 22.55
N ARG A 259 -1.01 -22.17 21.68
CA ARG A 259 -2.46 -22.31 21.54
C ARG A 259 -2.89 -23.76 21.26
N SER A 260 -2.17 -24.47 20.40
CA SER A 260 -2.48 -25.86 20.06
C SER A 260 -2.34 -26.85 21.22
N GLU A 261 -1.56 -26.50 22.24
CA GLU A 261 -1.37 -27.31 23.46
C GLU A 261 -2.51 -27.10 24.48
N PHE A 262 -3.33 -26.05 24.33
CA PHE A 262 -4.39 -25.68 25.26
C PHE A 262 -5.77 -25.62 24.59
N SER A 263 -6.19 -26.75 24.03
CA SER A 263 -7.48 -26.88 23.32
C SER A 263 -8.69 -26.50 24.18
N GLU A 264 -8.67 -26.78 25.48
CA GLU A 264 -9.75 -26.42 26.40
C GLU A 264 -9.87 -24.90 26.59
N VAL A 265 -8.74 -24.19 26.68
CA VAL A 265 -8.69 -22.72 26.75
C VAL A 265 -9.12 -22.10 25.43
N ASP A 266 -8.66 -22.65 24.29
CA ASP A 266 -9.08 -22.22 22.96
C ASP A 266 -10.60 -22.40 22.77
N PHE A 267 -11.14 -23.52 23.27
CA PHE A 267 -12.57 -23.80 23.24
C PHE A 267 -13.36 -22.85 24.15
N LEU A 268 -12.87 -22.52 25.35
CA LEU A 268 -13.47 -21.50 26.20
C LEU A 268 -13.53 -20.15 25.48
N ILE A 269 -12.40 -19.64 25.00
CA ILE A 269 -12.29 -18.32 24.37
C ILE A 269 -13.23 -18.22 23.17
N SER A 270 -13.23 -19.23 22.29
CA SER A 270 -14.11 -19.26 21.13
C SER A 270 -15.59 -19.40 21.49
N THR A 271 -15.91 -20.11 22.57
CA THR A 271 -17.29 -20.28 23.07
C THR A 271 -17.83 -18.99 23.68
N ILE A 272 -17.08 -18.34 24.57
CA ILE A 272 -17.48 -17.08 25.19
C ILE A 272 -17.61 -15.97 24.13
N LYS A 273 -16.73 -15.95 23.13
CA LYS A 273 -16.88 -15.05 21.97
C LYS A 273 -18.26 -15.21 21.31
N LYS A 274 -18.72 -16.45 21.09
CA LYS A 274 -20.06 -16.71 20.52
C LYS A 274 -21.21 -16.26 21.44
N ILE A 275 -21.02 -16.31 22.75
CA ILE A 275 -22.05 -15.89 23.72
C ILE A 275 -22.35 -14.40 23.60
N PHE A 276 -21.30 -13.57 23.49
CA PHE A 276 -21.45 -12.11 23.42
C PHE A 276 -21.61 -11.58 21.99
N LEU A 277 -21.22 -12.35 20.98
CA LEU A 277 -21.34 -11.95 19.57
C LEU A 277 -22.81 -11.74 19.17
N LYS A 278 -23.19 -10.48 18.91
CA LYS A 278 -24.54 -10.07 18.48
C LYS A 278 -25.65 -10.41 19.50
N ALA A 279 -25.34 -10.47 20.79
CA ALA A 279 -26.32 -10.70 21.86
C ALA A 279 -26.36 -9.52 22.85
N PRO A 280 -27.07 -8.41 22.53
CA PRO A 280 -27.11 -7.22 23.37
C PRO A 280 -27.57 -7.49 24.81
N SER A 281 -28.54 -8.38 25.00
CA SER A 281 -29.03 -8.77 26.33
C SER A 281 -27.92 -9.35 27.20
N ARG A 282 -27.13 -10.30 26.68
CA ARG A 282 -26.02 -10.94 27.41
C ARG A 282 -24.87 -9.97 27.65
N VAL A 283 -24.60 -9.07 26.69
CA VAL A 283 -23.65 -7.97 26.87
C VAL A 283 -24.09 -7.02 27.98
N ASN A 284 -25.38 -6.72 28.09
CA ASN A 284 -25.93 -5.87 29.15
C ASN A 284 -25.76 -6.53 30.52
N VAL A 285 -26.01 -7.84 30.65
CA VAL A 285 -25.74 -8.58 31.91
C VAL A 285 -24.29 -8.37 32.35
N PHE A 286 -23.32 -8.48 31.44
CA PHE A 286 -21.91 -8.24 31.77
C PHE A 286 -21.69 -6.78 32.23
N LYS A 287 -22.15 -5.80 31.44
CA LYS A 287 -21.91 -4.37 31.71
C LYS A 287 -22.62 -3.84 32.96
N GLU A 288 -23.80 -4.35 33.28
CA GLU A 288 -24.56 -3.95 34.46
C GLU A 288 -23.94 -4.49 35.75
N ASN A 289 -23.44 -5.74 35.73
CA ASN A 289 -22.80 -6.34 36.89
C ASN A 289 -21.35 -5.87 37.07
N TYR A 290 -20.63 -5.61 35.97
CA TYR A 290 -19.20 -5.28 35.98
C TYR A 290 -18.86 -4.12 35.02
N PRO A 291 -19.37 -2.90 35.26
CA PRO A 291 -19.23 -1.78 34.32
C PRO A 291 -17.79 -1.31 34.10
N GLN A 292 -16.89 -1.58 35.05
CA GLN A 292 -15.48 -1.17 35.01
C GLN A 292 -14.58 -2.19 34.31
N ILE A 293 -15.10 -3.37 34.00
CA ILE A 293 -14.33 -4.44 33.35
C ILE A 293 -14.68 -4.41 31.86
N PRO A 294 -13.68 -4.34 30.95
CA PRO A 294 -13.96 -4.40 29.53
C PRO A 294 -14.53 -5.77 29.16
N LEU A 295 -15.33 -5.83 28.09
CA LEU A 295 -15.80 -7.13 27.57
C LEU A 295 -14.61 -8.02 27.20
N PRO A 296 -14.78 -9.36 27.24
CA PRO A 296 -13.73 -10.27 26.84
C PRO A 296 -13.19 -9.93 25.45
N PRO A 297 -11.86 -9.86 25.27
CA PRO A 297 -11.27 -9.51 23.99
C PRO A 297 -11.63 -10.58 22.96
N GLU A 298 -11.86 -10.14 21.73
CA GLU A 298 -12.08 -11.04 20.60
C GLU A 298 -10.75 -11.29 19.88
N PRO A 299 -10.13 -12.49 20.01
CA PRO A 299 -8.93 -12.79 19.26
C PRO A 299 -9.23 -12.70 17.77
N VAL A 300 -8.31 -12.07 17.05
CA VAL A 300 -8.32 -12.02 15.59
C VAL A 300 -7.19 -12.94 15.15
N ILE A 301 -7.54 -14.06 14.51
CA ILE A 301 -6.57 -15.08 14.08
C ILE A 301 -5.45 -14.47 13.23
N THR A 302 -5.76 -13.45 12.43
CA THR A 302 -4.78 -12.76 11.56
C THR A 302 -4.01 -11.65 12.27
N ARG A 303 -4.23 -11.37 13.57
CA ARG A 303 -3.46 -10.39 14.34
C ARG A 303 -2.65 -11.12 15.41
N TRP A 304 -1.33 -10.95 15.34
CA TRP A 304 -0.38 -11.72 16.12
C TRP A 304 -0.56 -11.48 17.62
N GLY A 305 -0.45 -12.55 18.43
CA GLY A 305 -0.46 -12.46 19.89
C GLY A 305 -1.82 -12.23 20.56
N THR A 306 -2.90 -11.96 19.81
CA THR A 306 -4.23 -11.63 20.40
C THR A 306 -4.86 -12.76 21.22
N TRP A 307 -4.57 -14.02 20.88
CA TRP A 307 -5.04 -15.17 21.67
C TRP A 307 -4.39 -15.23 23.06
N LEU A 308 -3.10 -14.91 23.17
CA LEU A 308 -2.40 -14.88 24.46
C LEU A 308 -2.90 -13.74 25.34
N GLN A 309 -3.23 -12.58 24.74
CA GLN A 309 -3.87 -11.47 25.45
C GLN A 309 -5.25 -11.86 25.96
N ALA A 310 -6.02 -12.61 25.16
CA ALA A 310 -7.31 -13.14 25.62
C ALA A 310 -7.13 -14.13 26.78
N ALA A 311 -6.21 -15.08 26.68
CA ALA A 311 -5.94 -16.01 27.78
C ALA A 311 -5.52 -15.29 29.08
N ALA A 312 -4.70 -14.23 28.98
CA ALA A 312 -4.36 -13.37 30.11
C ALA A 312 -5.62 -12.74 30.74
N TYR A 313 -6.47 -12.12 29.91
CA TYR A 313 -7.73 -11.52 30.36
C TYR A 313 -8.62 -12.54 31.11
N TYR A 314 -8.76 -13.76 30.59
CA TYR A 314 -9.56 -14.80 31.26
C TYR A 314 -8.94 -15.27 32.57
N CYS A 315 -7.62 -15.29 32.68
CA CYS A 315 -6.94 -15.61 33.93
C CYS A 315 -7.20 -14.52 34.99
N ASP A 316 -7.06 -13.25 34.61
CA ASP A 316 -7.20 -12.11 35.53
C ASP A 316 -8.66 -11.88 35.97
N ASN A 317 -9.63 -12.19 35.10
CA ASN A 317 -11.05 -11.92 35.31
C ASN A 317 -11.88 -13.21 35.45
N PHE A 318 -11.25 -14.34 35.82
CA PHE A 318 -11.92 -15.65 35.80
C PHE A 318 -13.20 -15.68 36.65
N SER A 319 -13.14 -15.17 37.88
CA SER A 319 -14.28 -15.13 38.81
C SER A 319 -15.45 -14.30 38.28
N VAL A 320 -15.14 -13.19 37.62
CA VAL A 320 -16.12 -12.30 36.96
C VAL A 320 -16.81 -13.04 35.81
N ILE A 321 -16.03 -13.73 34.99
CA ILE A 321 -16.57 -14.53 33.87
C ILE A 321 -17.43 -15.68 34.42
N GLU A 322 -16.99 -16.35 35.47
CA GLU A 322 -17.74 -17.42 36.15
C GLU A 322 -19.10 -16.91 36.66
N ASP A 323 -19.13 -15.77 37.36
CA ASP A 323 -20.36 -15.15 37.84
C ASP A 323 -21.30 -14.76 36.69
N VAL A 324 -20.79 -14.04 35.67
CA VAL A 324 -21.63 -13.62 34.53
C VAL A 324 -22.21 -14.83 33.82
N ILE A 325 -21.41 -15.85 33.53
CA ILE A 325 -21.88 -17.06 32.83
C ILE A 325 -22.89 -17.84 33.67
N SER A 326 -22.76 -17.83 35.00
CA SER A 326 -23.75 -18.45 35.89
C SER A 326 -25.13 -17.78 35.80
N LYS A 327 -25.17 -16.46 35.62
CA LYS A 327 -26.38 -15.63 35.50
C LYS A 327 -27.08 -15.72 34.14
N LEU A 328 -26.41 -16.25 33.12
CA LEU A 328 -27.03 -16.41 31.80
C LEU A 328 -27.99 -17.60 31.78
N GLU A 329 -29.16 -17.43 31.15
CA GLU A 329 -30.07 -18.52 30.83
C GLU A 329 -29.41 -19.51 29.86
N THR A 330 -29.73 -20.80 29.99
CA THR A 330 -29.16 -21.85 29.12
C THR A 330 -30.02 -22.00 27.86
N ASP A 331 -30.05 -20.93 27.08
CA ASP A 331 -30.83 -20.75 25.86
C ASP A 331 -30.01 -21.08 24.59
N ALA A 332 -28.71 -21.33 24.74
CA ALA A 332 -27.81 -21.68 23.65
C ALA A 332 -26.75 -22.69 24.10
N VAL A 333 -26.37 -23.59 23.17
CA VAL A 333 -25.31 -24.60 23.35
C VAL A 333 -23.98 -23.97 23.80
N SER A 334 -23.67 -22.75 23.32
CA SER A 334 -22.48 -22.04 23.77
C SER A 334 -22.51 -21.66 25.26
N VAL A 335 -23.68 -21.32 25.81
CA VAL A 335 -23.83 -21.00 27.23
C VAL A 335 -23.69 -22.27 28.08
N GLU A 336 -24.32 -23.36 27.66
CA GLU A 336 -24.19 -24.66 28.32
C GLU A 336 -22.72 -25.12 28.35
N ASN A 337 -22.04 -25.08 27.19
CA ASN A 337 -20.63 -25.43 27.09
C ASN A 337 -19.75 -24.55 27.98
N ALA A 338 -19.98 -23.24 28.02
CA ALA A 338 -19.22 -22.35 28.89
C ALA A 338 -19.44 -22.67 30.37
N LYS A 339 -20.68 -22.93 30.80
CA LYS A 339 -21.00 -23.34 32.19
C LYS A 339 -20.28 -24.64 32.58
N ASN A 340 -20.15 -25.59 31.66
CA ASN A 340 -19.44 -26.84 31.91
C ASN A 340 -17.92 -26.64 31.95
N LEU A 341 -17.37 -25.85 31.03
CA LEU A 341 -15.93 -25.57 30.97
C LEU A 341 -15.42 -24.85 32.22
N ILE A 342 -16.15 -23.84 32.69
CA ILE A 342 -15.72 -23.02 33.84
C ILE A 342 -15.55 -23.85 35.13
N LYS A 343 -16.26 -24.97 35.24
CA LYS A 343 -16.13 -25.92 36.36
C LYS A 343 -14.86 -26.77 36.30
N SER A 344 -14.19 -26.85 35.15
CA SER A 344 -12.99 -27.67 34.96
C SER A 344 -11.80 -27.13 35.74
N THR A 345 -11.26 -27.94 36.66
CA THR A 345 -10.00 -27.62 37.35
C THR A 345 -8.83 -27.57 36.36
N SER A 346 -8.86 -28.41 35.31
CA SER A 346 -7.81 -28.40 34.29
C SER A 346 -7.77 -27.06 33.55
N LEU A 347 -8.93 -26.48 33.20
CA LEU A 347 -9.02 -25.18 32.55
C LEU A 347 -8.38 -24.08 33.40
N LYS A 348 -8.69 -24.03 34.70
CA LYS A 348 -8.12 -23.06 35.64
C LYS A 348 -6.59 -23.19 35.69
N ASN A 349 -6.09 -24.42 35.81
CA ASN A 349 -4.64 -24.70 35.82
C ASN A 349 -3.97 -24.30 34.49
N ASN A 350 -4.63 -24.56 33.36
CA ASN A 350 -4.14 -24.21 32.03
C ASN A 350 -4.06 -22.69 31.83
N LEU A 351 -5.07 -21.93 32.25
CA LEU A 351 -5.06 -20.46 32.23
C LEU A 351 -3.92 -19.90 33.07
N VAL A 352 -3.70 -20.43 34.29
CA VAL A 352 -2.59 -20.02 35.16
C VAL A 352 -1.25 -20.30 34.47
N TYR A 353 -1.05 -21.50 33.91
CA TYR A 353 0.19 -21.83 33.20
C TYR A 353 0.47 -20.86 32.05
N ILE A 354 -0.54 -20.60 31.19
CA ILE A 354 -0.39 -19.67 30.06
C ILE A 354 -0.04 -18.27 30.57
N SER A 355 -0.79 -17.78 31.57
CA SER A 355 -0.63 -16.46 32.16
C SER A 355 0.76 -16.24 32.72
N SER A 356 1.25 -17.19 33.52
CA SER A 356 2.56 -17.10 34.17
C SER A 356 3.75 -17.27 33.21
N ASN A 357 3.61 -18.07 32.16
CA ASN A 357 4.77 -18.53 31.37
C ASN A 357 4.83 -18.02 29.94
N THR A 358 3.76 -17.47 29.37
CA THR A 358 3.71 -17.23 27.91
C THR A 358 3.11 -15.92 27.46
N THR A 359 2.32 -15.23 28.29
CA THR A 359 1.62 -13.98 27.92
C THR A 359 2.56 -12.84 27.54
N PHE A 360 3.78 -12.82 28.10
CA PHE A 360 4.81 -11.85 27.74
C PHE A 360 5.15 -11.88 26.24
N LEU A 361 4.94 -13.01 25.55
CA LEU A 361 5.19 -13.17 24.13
C LEU A 361 4.33 -12.22 23.29
N ALA A 362 3.09 -11.94 23.70
CA ALA A 362 2.24 -10.96 23.02
C ALA A 362 2.88 -9.56 23.07
N ASN A 363 3.37 -9.16 24.25
CA ASN A 363 4.04 -7.87 24.42
C ASN A 363 5.34 -7.80 23.61
N SER A 364 6.10 -8.89 23.53
CA SER A 364 7.30 -8.96 22.70
C SER A 364 7.00 -8.80 21.20
N ILE A 365 5.93 -9.44 20.71
CA ILE A 365 5.47 -9.29 19.33
C ILE A 365 5.08 -7.84 19.07
N THR A 366 4.26 -7.23 19.94
CA THR A 366 3.85 -5.82 19.82
C THR A 366 5.05 -4.87 19.81
N LYS A 367 6.10 -5.14 20.60
CA LYS A 367 7.34 -4.36 20.55
C LYS A 367 8.05 -4.52 19.20
N LEU A 368 8.11 -5.72 18.64
CA LEU A 368 8.69 -5.96 17.31
C LEU A 368 7.84 -5.40 16.15
N GLU A 369 6.57 -5.12 16.40
CA GLU A 369 5.68 -4.42 15.47
C GLU A 369 5.89 -2.90 15.48
N ALA A 370 6.61 -2.34 16.46
CA ALA A 370 6.94 -0.92 16.50
C ALA A 370 7.88 -0.54 15.33
N GLN A 371 7.74 0.70 14.85
CA GLN A 371 8.65 1.27 13.85
C GLN A 371 9.84 1.94 14.55
N ASN A 372 10.89 2.21 13.78
CA ASN A 372 12.06 2.99 14.18
C ASN A 372 12.95 2.37 15.26
N LEU A 373 12.86 1.05 15.48
CA LEU A 373 13.79 0.35 16.35
C LEU A 373 15.19 0.27 15.71
N SER A 374 16.23 0.43 16.53
CA SER A 374 17.57 0.03 16.11
C SER A 374 17.66 -1.49 15.98
N LEU A 375 18.65 -1.95 15.22
CA LEU A 375 18.93 -3.38 15.08
C LEU A 375 19.30 -3.99 16.44
N ALA A 376 20.03 -3.25 17.27
CA ALA A 376 20.38 -3.68 18.62
C ALA A 376 19.15 -3.85 19.53
N ASP A 377 18.23 -2.88 19.53
CA ASP A 377 17.01 -2.95 20.35
C ASP A 377 16.10 -4.09 19.92
N SER A 378 15.91 -4.23 18.61
CA SER A 378 15.05 -5.26 18.03
C SER A 378 15.60 -6.67 18.28
N LEU A 379 16.90 -6.90 18.11
CA LEU A 379 17.54 -8.17 18.49
C LEU A 379 17.58 -8.38 20.01
N GLY A 380 17.69 -7.30 20.80
CA GLY A 380 17.56 -7.35 22.26
C GLY A 380 16.20 -7.89 22.71
N ILE A 381 15.12 -7.44 22.06
CA ILE A 381 13.76 -7.97 22.28
C ILE A 381 13.72 -9.46 21.91
N VAL A 382 14.29 -9.86 20.76
CA VAL A 382 14.33 -11.26 20.31
C VAL A 382 15.07 -12.13 21.32
N SER A 383 16.29 -11.75 21.72
CA SER A 383 17.12 -12.50 22.67
C SER A 383 16.43 -12.67 24.03
N ASN A 384 15.87 -11.60 24.59
CA ASN A 384 15.14 -11.65 25.85
C ASN A 384 13.89 -12.54 25.76
N THR A 385 13.18 -12.50 24.64
CA THR A 385 12.00 -13.33 24.40
C THR A 385 12.39 -14.80 24.31
N VAL A 386 13.45 -15.12 23.55
CA VAL A 386 13.96 -16.49 23.43
C VAL A 386 14.41 -17.04 24.78
N LYS A 387 15.11 -16.23 25.59
CA LYS A 387 15.52 -16.63 26.94
C LYS A 387 14.32 -17.03 27.79
N LYS A 388 13.32 -16.16 27.91
CA LYS A 388 12.11 -16.44 28.70
C LYS A 388 11.32 -17.65 28.18
N LEU A 389 11.22 -17.81 26.86
CA LEU A 389 10.53 -18.98 26.26
C LEU A 389 11.27 -20.29 26.57
N LYS A 390 12.60 -20.26 26.70
CA LYS A 390 13.42 -21.43 27.09
C LYS A 390 13.35 -21.77 28.58
N GLU A 391 12.91 -20.83 29.41
CA GLU A 391 12.71 -21.00 30.86
C GLU A 391 11.33 -21.61 31.18
N ALA A 392 10.42 -21.72 30.21
CA ALA A 392 9.10 -22.29 30.41
C ALA A 392 9.19 -23.75 30.95
N PRO A 393 8.52 -24.08 32.07
CA PRO A 393 8.65 -25.38 32.72
C PRO A 393 7.72 -26.45 32.13
N GLY A 394 8.00 -27.71 32.43
CA GLY A 394 7.13 -28.86 32.11
C GLY A 394 7.11 -29.26 30.64
N GLU A 395 6.23 -30.21 30.30
CA GLU A 395 6.15 -30.81 28.96
C GLU A 395 5.84 -29.78 27.86
N VAL A 396 4.95 -28.83 28.14
CA VAL A 396 4.62 -27.73 27.22
C VAL A 396 5.85 -26.85 26.98
N GLY A 397 6.64 -26.56 28.03
CA GLY A 397 7.87 -25.80 27.93
C GLY A 397 8.91 -26.45 27.00
N ILE A 398 9.04 -27.77 27.04
CA ILE A 398 9.91 -28.54 26.12
C ILE A 398 9.46 -28.34 24.67
N LYS A 399 8.15 -28.40 24.40
CA LYS A 399 7.59 -28.18 23.06
C LYS A 399 7.81 -26.73 22.58
N ILE A 400 7.62 -25.74 23.47
CA ILE A 400 7.89 -24.33 23.19
C ILE A 400 9.36 -24.14 22.81
N LYS A 401 10.30 -24.65 23.61
CA LYS A 401 11.75 -24.56 23.34
C LYS A 401 12.11 -25.15 21.98
N LYS A 402 11.63 -26.37 21.70
CA LYS A 402 11.84 -27.04 20.40
C LYS A 402 11.29 -26.20 19.25
N LYS A 403 10.12 -25.58 19.43
CA LYS A 403 9.51 -24.73 18.41
C LYS A 403 10.32 -23.47 18.14
N VAL A 404 10.79 -22.79 19.18
CA VAL A 404 11.64 -21.59 19.07
C VAL A 404 12.91 -21.90 18.30
N GLU A 405 13.60 -22.98 18.65
CA GLU A 405 14.81 -23.44 17.96
C GLU A 405 14.53 -23.77 16.49
N GLN A 406 13.40 -24.42 16.20
CA GLN A 406 12.99 -24.75 14.84
C GLN A 406 12.69 -23.50 13.99
N VAL A 407 12.00 -22.48 14.52
CA VAL A 407 11.63 -21.30 13.72
C VAL A 407 12.82 -20.39 13.47
N LEU A 408 13.75 -20.26 14.43
CA LEU A 408 14.94 -19.42 14.28
C LEU A 408 16.01 -20.06 13.40
N SER A 409 16.23 -21.38 13.52
CA SER A 409 17.20 -22.09 12.67
C SER A 409 16.84 -22.08 11.18
N LYS A 410 15.56 -21.90 10.85
CA LYS A 410 15.08 -21.78 9.46
C LYS A 410 15.19 -20.37 8.88
N ASN A 411 15.63 -19.39 9.66
CA ASN A 411 15.82 -18.02 9.19
C ASN A 411 17.19 -17.89 8.50
N PRO A 412 17.26 -17.74 7.17
CA PRO A 412 18.51 -17.90 6.43
C PRO A 412 19.55 -16.82 6.75
N GLY A 413 19.13 -15.58 6.97
CA GLY A 413 20.00 -14.44 7.20
C GLY A 413 20.18 -14.03 8.66
N LEU A 414 19.51 -14.70 9.61
CA LEU A 414 19.51 -14.27 11.02
C LEU A 414 20.93 -14.22 11.61
N LYS A 415 21.75 -15.25 11.39
CA LYS A 415 23.14 -15.28 11.88
C LYS A 415 23.99 -14.13 11.31
N THR A 416 23.77 -13.79 10.04
CA THR A 416 24.46 -12.67 9.40
C THR A 416 24.06 -11.34 10.06
N ILE A 417 22.76 -11.16 10.31
CA ILE A 417 22.25 -9.96 10.99
C ILE A 417 22.75 -9.87 12.44
N GLU A 418 22.79 -10.98 13.18
CA GLU A 418 23.37 -11.04 14.53
C GLU A 418 24.87 -10.69 14.51
N ALA A 419 25.62 -11.17 13.53
CA ALA A 419 27.04 -10.82 13.36
C ALA A 419 27.23 -9.32 13.10
N ILE A 420 26.40 -8.72 12.24
CA ILE A 420 26.43 -7.27 11.97
C ILE A 420 26.12 -6.47 13.24
N ALA A 421 25.09 -6.87 14.00
CA ALA A 421 24.74 -6.20 15.25
C ALA A 421 25.86 -6.32 16.31
N ASN A 422 26.55 -7.46 16.37
CA ASN A 422 27.71 -7.65 17.25
C ASN A 422 28.86 -6.71 16.88
N ILE A 423 29.11 -6.47 15.59
CA ILE A 423 30.10 -5.49 15.11
C ILE A 423 29.70 -4.07 15.56
N HIS A 424 28.42 -3.69 15.44
CA HIS A 424 27.94 -2.39 15.95
C HIS A 424 28.14 -2.23 17.46
N ASN A 425 28.09 -3.32 18.20
CA ASN A 425 28.32 -3.36 19.66
C ASN A 425 29.81 -3.49 20.04
N GLY A 426 30.74 -3.37 19.08
CA GLY A 426 32.19 -3.41 19.34
C GLY A 426 32.77 -4.82 19.52
N SER A 427 32.02 -5.88 19.19
CA SER A 427 32.55 -7.25 19.24
C SER A 427 33.46 -7.54 18.04
N ASN A 428 34.69 -7.97 18.30
CA ASN A 428 35.70 -8.26 17.28
C ASN A 428 35.52 -9.67 16.68
N THR A 429 34.30 -9.99 16.23
CA THR A 429 34.00 -11.29 15.62
C THR A 429 34.68 -11.42 14.27
N GLN A 430 35.46 -12.49 14.07
CA GLN A 430 36.15 -12.83 12.81
C GLN A 430 35.16 -13.32 11.73
N THR A 431 34.09 -12.56 11.47
CA THR A 431 33.12 -12.93 10.43
C THR A 431 33.50 -12.21 9.15
N SER A 432 33.99 -12.94 8.14
CA SER A 432 34.23 -12.41 6.79
C SER A 432 32.91 -12.13 6.08
N LEU A 433 32.24 -11.05 6.48
CA LEU A 433 31.04 -10.56 5.82
C LEU A 433 31.41 -9.86 4.51
N GLN A 434 30.68 -10.13 3.44
CA GLN A 434 30.91 -9.52 2.11
C GLN A 434 30.30 -8.11 2.00
N PHE A 435 30.53 -7.27 3.01
CA PHE A 435 30.07 -5.88 3.07
C PHE A 435 31.25 -4.95 3.30
N SER A 436 31.22 -3.77 2.66
CA SER A 436 32.12 -2.67 3.01
C SER A 436 31.79 -2.10 4.39
N VAL A 437 32.74 -1.37 4.98
CA VAL A 437 32.58 -0.73 6.29
C VAL A 437 31.36 0.21 6.31
N ALA A 438 31.14 0.97 5.22
CA ALA A 438 29.98 1.86 5.09
C ALA A 438 28.66 1.09 5.01
N GLU A 439 28.63 -0.03 4.28
CA GLU A 439 27.44 -0.90 4.20
C GLU A 439 27.13 -1.51 5.56
N LEU A 440 28.13 -2.02 6.29
CA LEU A 440 27.97 -2.52 7.65
C LEU A 440 27.37 -1.43 8.56
N GLY A 441 27.90 -0.21 8.52
CA GLY A 441 27.35 0.92 9.30
C GLY A 441 25.89 1.23 8.98
N ALA A 442 25.46 1.05 7.73
CA ALA A 442 24.09 1.34 7.28
C ALA A 442 23.03 0.38 7.86
N PHE A 443 23.43 -0.78 8.40
CA PHE A 443 22.50 -1.74 9.01
C PHE A 443 22.02 -1.35 10.42
N LYS A 444 22.49 -0.24 11.01
CA LYS A 444 22.19 0.12 12.42
C LYS A 444 20.68 0.17 12.73
N PHE A 445 19.86 0.54 11.74
CA PHE A 445 18.40 0.55 11.83
C PHE A 445 17.73 -0.41 10.83
N ALA A 446 18.42 -1.49 10.46
CA ALA A 446 17.88 -2.48 9.54
C ALA A 446 16.68 -3.21 10.17
N PRO A 447 15.55 -3.32 9.46
CA PRO A 447 14.40 -4.05 9.98
C PRO A 447 14.63 -5.56 10.00
N ILE A 448 14.00 -6.24 10.95
CA ILE A 448 14.01 -7.71 11.07
C ILE A 448 12.58 -8.30 11.03
N THR A 449 11.60 -7.47 10.66
CA THR A 449 10.18 -7.81 10.58
C THR A 449 9.58 -7.30 9.27
N SER A 450 8.57 -8.01 8.77
CA SER A 450 7.80 -7.63 7.58
C SER A 450 6.55 -6.80 7.93
N VAL A 451 6.56 -6.10 9.07
CA VAL A 451 5.35 -5.43 9.60
C VAL A 451 4.88 -4.30 8.70
N ASP A 452 5.78 -3.59 8.03
CA ASP A 452 5.41 -2.50 7.13
C ASP A 452 4.62 -2.98 5.90
N VAL A 453 4.93 -4.17 5.39
CA VAL A 453 4.16 -4.74 4.26
C VAL A 453 2.78 -5.21 4.75
N GLU A 454 2.65 -5.73 5.96
CA GLU A 454 1.36 -6.07 6.57
C GLU A 454 0.47 -4.83 6.81
N ARG A 455 1.07 -3.72 7.25
CA ARG A 455 0.39 -2.42 7.38
C ARG A 455 -0.12 -1.92 6.02
N SER A 456 0.64 -2.16 4.95
CA SER A 456 0.19 -1.81 3.59
C SER A 456 -1.03 -2.62 3.15
N PHE A 457 -1.14 -3.88 3.55
CA PHE A 457 -2.35 -4.68 3.30
C PHE A 457 -3.56 -4.23 4.12
N SER A 458 -3.33 -3.71 5.33
CA SER A 458 -4.40 -3.08 6.11
C SER A 458 -4.98 -1.85 5.39
N ARG A 459 -4.11 -1.00 4.82
CA ARG A 459 -4.55 0.13 3.97
C ARG A 459 -5.25 -0.36 2.70
N TYR A 460 -4.72 -1.39 2.06
CA TYR A 460 -5.32 -2.01 0.87
C TYR A 460 -6.75 -2.50 1.12
N LYS A 461 -6.98 -3.21 2.24
CA LYS A 461 -8.31 -3.68 2.67
C LYS A 461 -9.26 -2.51 2.94
N ASN A 462 -8.77 -1.42 3.53
CA ASN A 462 -9.55 -0.21 3.74
C ASN A 462 -9.89 0.52 2.43
N ILE A 463 -9.04 0.44 1.40
CA ILE A 463 -9.35 1.01 0.09
C ILE A 463 -10.36 0.14 -0.66
N LEU A 464 -10.28 -1.20 -0.55
CA LEU A 464 -11.22 -2.15 -1.19
C LEU A 464 -12.41 -2.55 -0.31
N ARG A 465 -13.06 -1.58 0.34
CA ARG A 465 -14.32 -1.81 1.08
C ARG A 465 -15.41 -2.39 0.17
N PRO A 466 -16.43 -3.08 0.72
CA PRO A 466 -17.51 -3.68 -0.09
C PRO A 466 -18.18 -2.74 -1.10
N ASN A 467 -18.31 -1.46 -0.75
CA ASN A 467 -18.90 -0.43 -1.61
C ASN A 467 -17.89 0.21 -2.61
N ARG A 468 -16.65 -0.27 -2.67
CA ARG A 468 -15.54 0.30 -3.46
C ARG A 468 -14.73 -0.76 -4.21
N ARG A 469 -15.42 -1.63 -4.94
CA ARG A 469 -14.83 -2.75 -5.70
C ARG A 469 -14.65 -2.50 -7.20
N ARG A 470 -15.05 -1.33 -7.71
CA ARG A 470 -15.06 -1.03 -9.16
C ARG A 470 -13.75 -0.47 -9.72
N PHE A 471 -12.61 -0.78 -9.08
CA PHE A 471 -11.32 -0.36 -9.59
C PHE A 471 -10.87 -1.26 -10.73
N THR A 472 -10.25 -0.69 -11.77
CA THR A 472 -9.26 -1.46 -12.53
C THR A 472 -8.01 -1.59 -11.66
N PHE A 473 -7.31 -2.71 -11.76
CA PHE A 473 -6.16 -2.93 -10.89
C PHE A 473 -5.05 -1.87 -11.10
N ASP A 474 -4.81 -1.44 -12.34
CA ASP A 474 -3.89 -0.34 -12.65
C ASP A 474 -4.24 0.97 -11.92
N ASN A 475 -5.53 1.33 -11.84
CA ASN A 475 -5.97 2.50 -11.09
C ASN A 475 -5.83 2.30 -9.58
N LEU A 476 -6.13 1.09 -9.08
CA LEU A 476 -5.97 0.74 -7.68
C LEU A 476 -4.51 0.84 -7.25
N LYS A 477 -3.59 0.28 -8.05
CA LYS A 477 -2.15 0.38 -7.85
C LYS A 477 -1.69 1.82 -7.73
N LYS A 478 -2.03 2.68 -8.70
CA LYS A 478 -1.68 4.11 -8.66
C LYS A 478 -2.25 4.80 -7.41
N TYR A 479 -3.51 4.54 -7.11
CA TYR A 479 -4.18 5.09 -5.93
C TYR A 479 -3.48 4.66 -4.63
N MET A 480 -3.17 3.37 -4.48
CA MET A 480 -2.49 2.80 -3.31
C MET A 480 -1.16 3.47 -3.06
N ILE A 481 -0.33 3.62 -4.10
CA ILE A 481 1.01 4.18 -3.98
C ILE A 481 0.94 5.65 -3.55
N VAL A 482 0.04 6.44 -4.15
CA VAL A 482 -0.18 7.84 -3.77
C VAL A 482 -0.75 7.98 -2.35
N ASN A 483 -1.72 7.13 -1.97
CA ASN A 483 -2.33 7.15 -0.62
C ASN A 483 -1.35 6.71 0.48
N CYS A 484 -0.52 5.71 0.22
CA CYS A 484 0.45 5.18 1.18
C CYS A 484 1.65 6.10 1.41
N PHE A 485 1.99 6.91 0.42
CA PHE A 485 3.08 7.87 0.53
C PHE A 485 2.72 9.02 1.49
N VAL A 486 3.65 9.46 2.32
CA VAL A 486 3.46 10.58 3.27
C VAL A 486 4.70 11.46 3.17
N ASP A 487 4.51 12.71 2.72
CA ASP A 487 5.57 13.72 2.59
C ASP A 487 6.05 14.19 3.97
N GLU A 488 7.36 14.45 4.10
CA GLU A 488 8.00 14.87 5.36
C GLU A 488 7.58 16.29 5.79
N GLU A 489 7.16 17.14 4.84
CA GLU A 489 6.78 18.54 5.11
C GLU A 489 5.39 18.69 5.76
N VAL A 490 4.57 17.64 5.79
CA VAL A 490 3.21 17.69 6.36
C VAL A 490 3.19 17.23 7.83
N ASP A 491 4.17 16.41 8.25
CA ASP A 491 4.22 15.79 9.59
C ASP A 491 4.67 16.76 10.70
N SER A 492 5.29 17.89 10.37
CA SER A 492 5.68 18.89 11.37
C SER A 492 4.50 19.63 12.01
N ASN A 493 3.29 19.52 11.43
CA ASN A 493 2.07 20.17 11.92
C ASN A 493 1.03 19.19 12.49
N SER A 494 1.32 17.87 12.52
CA SER A 494 0.38 16.84 13.02
C SER A 494 0.81 16.20 14.35
N ASN A 495 1.84 16.74 15.01
CA ASN A 495 2.29 16.35 16.34
C ASN A 495 1.90 17.34 17.45
N GLU A 496 0.85 18.16 17.24
CA GLU A 496 0.17 18.92 18.31
C GLU A 496 -1.14 18.26 18.73
#